data_AF-A0A7D9I287-F1
#
_entry.id   AF-A0A7D9I287-F1
#
_cell.length_a   1.000
_cell.length_b   1.000
_cell.length_c   1.000
_cell.angle_alpha   90.00
_cell.angle_beta   90.00
_cell.angle_gamma   90.00
#
_symmetry.space_group_name_H-M   'P 1'
#
loop_
_entity.id
_entity.type
_entity.pdbx_description
1 polymer ?
#
loop_
_entity_poly.entity_id
_entity_poly.type
_entity_poly.pdbx_seq_one_letter_code
_entity_poly.pdbx_strand_id
1 'polypeptide(L)'
;MDCKKGGFDSNPNNEVRDLEATVLSEVCKDVSIEPLLQPLTSKHYRHRTANTDDNARVDVKARGFWRKGTNCFFYVRVTNVNAQSHRNLTKHKALKNPTR
;
A
#
# COMPACT_ATOMS: atom_id res chain seq x y z
N MET A 1 5.27 7.04 -18.33
CA MET A 1 3.94 6.90 -17.71
C MET A 1 3.63 5.47 -17.32
N ASP A 2 4.00 4.47 -18.13
CA ASP A 2 4.05 3.08 -17.66
C ASP A 2 5.47 2.69 -17.22
N CYS A 3 5.59 2.17 -16.01
CA CYS A 3 6.82 1.59 -15.48
C CYS A 3 7.20 0.35 -16.30
N LYS A 4 8.50 0.07 -16.46
CA LYS A 4 9.02 -1.11 -17.19
C LYS A 4 8.42 -2.44 -16.73
N LYS A 5 7.90 -2.51 -15.50
CA LYS A 5 7.26 -3.69 -14.93
C LYS A 5 5.74 -3.75 -15.13
N GLY A 6 5.08 -2.67 -15.56
CA GLY A 6 3.63 -2.61 -15.84
C GLY A 6 2.76 -1.90 -14.81
N GLY A 7 3.37 -1.34 -13.77
CA GLY A 7 2.72 -0.35 -12.91
C GLY A 7 2.76 1.05 -13.51
N PHE A 8 2.14 2.01 -12.84
CA PHE A 8 2.41 3.42 -13.09
C PHE A 8 3.78 3.81 -12.53
N ASP A 9 4.36 4.90 -13.02
CA ASP A 9 5.49 5.57 -12.37
C ASP A 9 5.17 5.87 -10.88
N SER A 10 6.15 6.16 -10.03
CA SER A 10 5.90 6.36 -8.57
C SER A 10 4.87 7.46 -8.27
N ASN A 11 4.74 8.44 -9.16
CA ASN A 11 3.94 9.63 -8.96
C ASN A 11 2.41 9.35 -8.82
N PRO A 12 1.74 8.60 -9.72
CA PRO A 12 0.32 8.22 -9.52
C PRO A 12 0.03 7.38 -8.27
N ASN A 13 0.96 6.52 -7.84
CA ASN A 13 0.76 5.75 -6.60
C ASN A 13 0.74 6.66 -5.38
N ASN A 14 1.63 7.66 -5.36
CA ASN A 14 1.67 8.66 -4.28
C ASN A 14 0.42 9.54 -4.30
N GLU A 15 -0.04 9.98 -5.48
CA GLU A 15 -1.27 10.79 -5.60
C GLU A 15 -2.50 10.06 -5.06
N VAL A 16 -2.69 8.78 -5.40
CA VAL A 16 -3.81 7.99 -4.90
C VAL A 16 -3.71 7.76 -3.39
N ARG A 17 -2.51 7.51 -2.87
CA ARG A 17 -2.27 7.40 -1.42
C ARG A 17 -2.60 8.69 -0.69
N ASP A 18 -2.15 9.82 -1.21
CA ASP A 18 -2.33 11.12 -0.58
C ASP A 18 -3.82 11.55 -0.63
N LEU A 19 -4.52 11.21 -1.72
CA LEU A 19 -5.98 11.35 -1.82
C LEU A 19 -6.70 10.48 -0.80
N GLU A 20 -6.33 9.20 -0.67
CA GLU A 20 -6.93 8.29 0.32
C GLU A 20 -6.74 8.84 1.74
N ALA A 21 -5.54 9.29 2.07
CA ALA A 21 -5.25 9.90 3.38
C ALA A 21 -6.08 11.17 3.61
N THR A 22 -6.27 11.99 2.58
CA THR A 22 -7.10 13.20 2.65
C THR A 22 -8.55 12.85 2.98
N VAL A 23 -9.15 11.91 2.24
CA VAL A 23 -10.53 11.46 2.48
C VAL A 23 -10.66 10.80 3.86
N LEU A 24 -9.68 9.99 4.27
CA LEU A 24 -9.68 9.38 5.60
C LEU A 24 -9.59 10.43 6.72
N SER A 25 -8.94 11.56 6.50
CA SER A 25 -8.81 12.62 7.50
C SER A 25 -10.13 13.32 7.83
N GLU A 26 -11.12 13.26 6.92
CA GLU A 26 -12.45 13.82 7.14
C GLU A 26 -13.27 12.99 8.14
N VAL A 27 -13.00 11.68 8.22
CA VAL A 27 -13.82 10.72 8.99
C VAL A 27 -13.08 10.04 10.13
N CYS A 28 -11.75 9.95 10.05
CA CYS A 28 -10.88 9.31 11.04
C CYS A 28 -10.02 10.35 11.78
N LYS A 29 -9.50 9.94 12.96
CA LYS A 29 -8.53 10.74 13.71
C LYS A 29 -7.14 10.16 13.51
N ASP A 30 -6.09 10.96 13.74
CA ASP A 30 -4.70 10.49 13.74
C ASP A 30 -4.36 9.72 12.45
N VAL A 31 -4.61 10.38 11.31
CA VAL A 31 -4.27 9.90 9.97
C VAL A 31 -2.84 10.33 9.65
N SER A 32 -2.01 9.39 9.19
CA SER A 32 -0.62 9.67 8.81
C SER A 32 -0.22 8.90 7.56
N ILE A 33 0.56 9.56 6.70
CA ILE A 33 1.09 8.99 5.46
C ILE A 33 2.49 8.42 5.73
N GLU A 34 2.76 7.22 5.22
CA GLU A 34 4.04 6.52 5.37
C GLU A 34 4.63 6.43 6.80
N PRO A 35 3.82 6.16 7.85
CA PRO A 35 4.37 6.01 9.19
C PRO A 35 5.25 4.75 9.28
N LEU A 36 6.27 4.84 10.14
CA LEU A 36 7.07 3.69 10.53
C LEU A 36 6.20 2.67 11.27
N LEU A 37 6.36 1.41 10.91
CA LEU A 37 5.80 0.29 11.66
C LEU A 37 6.61 0.05 12.93
N GLN A 38 5.98 -0.61 13.90
CA GLN A 38 6.64 -0.94 15.15
C GLN A 38 7.85 -1.85 14.88
N PRO A 39 9.03 -1.55 15.47
CA PRO A 39 10.21 -2.40 15.34
C PRO A 39 9.93 -3.84 15.78
N LEU A 40 10.51 -4.78 15.04
CA LEU A 40 10.28 -6.19 15.24
C LEU A 40 11.22 -6.72 16.33
N THR A 41 10.67 -7.11 17.48
CA THR A 41 11.47 -7.63 18.61
C THR A 41 11.71 -9.14 18.50
N SER A 42 10.92 -9.86 17.71
CA SER A 42 11.05 -11.31 17.49
C SER A 42 11.07 -11.67 16.01
N LYS A 43 11.79 -12.76 15.67
CA LYS A 43 12.10 -13.16 14.28
C LYS A 43 11.08 -14.12 13.64
N HIS A 44 9.97 -14.45 14.31
CA HIS A 44 9.04 -15.48 13.84
C HIS A 44 7.64 -14.93 13.59
N TYR A 45 7.39 -14.48 12.35
CA TYR A 45 6.06 -14.13 11.86
C TYR A 45 5.38 -15.35 11.25
N ARG A 46 4.08 -15.51 11.51
CA ARG A 46 3.27 -16.60 10.98
C ARG A 46 3.19 -16.61 9.45
N HIS A 47 3.24 -15.42 8.83
CA HIS A 47 3.04 -15.24 7.39
C HIS A 47 4.32 -14.74 6.74
N ARG A 48 4.71 -15.38 5.63
CA ARG A 48 5.84 -14.95 4.79
C ARG A 48 5.64 -13.58 4.12
N THR A 49 4.41 -13.06 4.12
CA THR A 49 4.06 -11.75 3.58
C THR A 49 4.27 -10.61 4.57
N ALA A 50 4.65 -10.90 5.82
CA ALA A 50 4.97 -9.86 6.79
C ALA A 50 6.21 -9.08 6.32
N ASN A 51 6.14 -7.74 6.38
CA ASN A 51 7.28 -6.90 6.11
C ASN A 51 8.24 -6.96 7.30
N THR A 52 9.46 -7.47 7.09
CA THR A 52 10.47 -7.64 8.13
C THR A 52 11.61 -6.62 8.09
N ASP A 53 11.51 -5.59 7.25
CA ASP A 53 12.52 -4.55 7.16
C ASP A 53 12.52 -3.64 8.40
N ASP A 54 13.71 -3.23 8.86
CA ASP A 54 13.88 -2.36 10.03
C ASP A 54 13.21 -0.97 9.86
N ASN A 55 13.05 -0.52 8.62
CA ASN A 55 12.36 0.71 8.25
C ASN A 55 11.03 0.43 7.54
N ALA A 56 10.35 -0.67 7.91
CA ALA A 56 9.06 -1.01 7.32
C ALA A 56 8.06 0.14 7.52
N ARG A 57 7.47 0.58 6.42
CA ARG A 57 6.43 1.62 6.38
C ARG A 57 5.17 1.06 5.72
N VAL A 58 4.05 1.63 6.10
CA VAL A 58 2.74 1.38 5.47
C VAL A 58 2.25 2.65 4.81
N ASP A 59 1.47 2.57 3.75
CA ASP A 59 1.16 3.74 2.92
C ASP A 59 0.30 4.77 3.69
N VAL A 60 -0.74 4.31 4.39
CA VAL A 60 -1.57 5.17 5.26
C VAL A 60 -1.91 4.46 6.57
N LYS A 61 -1.86 5.18 7.69
CA LYS A 61 -2.46 4.79 8.98
C LYS A 61 -3.66 5.70 9.23
N ALA A 62 -4.77 5.14 9.71
CA ALA A 62 -5.89 5.92 10.25
C ALA A 62 -6.40 5.29 11.54
N ARG A 63 -6.68 6.11 12.57
CA ARG A 63 -7.25 5.63 13.82
C ARG A 63 -8.76 5.82 13.85
N GLY A 64 -9.48 4.78 14.24
CA GLY A 64 -10.93 4.82 14.39
C GLY A 64 -11.73 4.28 13.21
N PHE A 65 -11.08 3.84 12.12
CA PHE A 65 -11.76 3.41 10.89
C PHE A 65 -12.72 2.22 11.13
N TRP A 66 -12.23 1.11 11.69
CA TRP A 66 -13.08 -0.05 11.99
C TRP A 66 -13.78 0.06 13.34
N ARG A 67 -13.04 0.51 14.37
CA ARG A 67 -13.53 0.67 15.73
C ARG A 67 -12.86 1.88 16.35
N LYS A 68 -13.58 2.60 17.22
CA LYS A 68 -13.03 3.73 17.97
C LYS A 68 -11.77 3.30 18.73
N GLY A 69 -10.69 4.03 18.54
CA GLY A 69 -9.43 3.82 19.25
C GLY A 69 -8.47 2.80 18.62
N THR A 70 -8.87 2.03 17.60
CA THR A 70 -8.01 1.06 16.91
C THR A 70 -7.31 1.69 15.70
N ASN A 71 -6.04 1.33 15.47
CA ASN A 71 -5.33 1.69 14.25
C ASN A 71 -5.73 0.76 13.10
N CYS A 72 -5.95 1.34 11.93
CA CYS A 72 -6.05 0.65 10.67
C CYS A 72 -4.90 1.10 9.77
N PHE A 73 -4.40 0.17 8.96
CA PHE A 73 -3.26 0.38 8.08
C PHE A 73 -3.65 -0.05 6.67
N PHE A 74 -3.37 0.80 5.69
CA PHE A 74 -3.76 0.64 4.29
C PHE A 74 -2.53 0.55 3.40
N TYR A 75 -2.59 -0.35 2.42
CA TYR A 75 -1.58 -0.49 1.37
C TYR A 75 -2.20 -0.11 0.03
N VAL A 76 -1.66 0.92 -0.61
CA VAL A 76 -2.14 1.46 -1.87
C VAL A 76 -1.29 0.90 -3.00
N ARG A 77 -1.95 0.29 -3.97
CA ARG A 77 -1.31 -0.28 -5.16
C ARG A 77 -2.16 0.04 -6.38
N VAL A 78 -1.58 0.76 -7.33
CA VAL A 78 -2.18 1.03 -8.63
C VAL A 78 -1.46 0.18 -9.68
N THR A 79 -2.21 -0.50 -10.54
CA THR A 79 -1.65 -1.34 -11.60
C THR A 79 -2.37 -1.07 -12.91
N ASN A 80 -1.61 -0.78 -13.97
CA ASN A 80 -2.16 -0.68 -15.31
C ASN A 80 -2.30 -2.08 -15.91
N VAL A 81 -3.52 -2.63 -15.89
CA VAL A 81 -3.81 -3.97 -16.44
C VAL A 81 -3.60 -4.05 -17.96
N ASN A 82 -3.59 -2.92 -18.65
CA ASN A 82 -3.38 -2.84 -20.10
C ASN A 82 -1.94 -2.47 -20.47
N ALA A 83 -1.03 -2.39 -19.50
CA ALA A 83 0.38 -2.09 -19.77
C ALA A 83 0.99 -3.13 -20.73
N GLN A 84 1.90 -2.68 -21.60
CA GLN A 84 2.54 -3.55 -22.60
C GLN A 84 3.29 -4.73 -21.96
N SER A 85 3.87 -4.56 -20.77
CA SER A 85 4.52 -5.63 -20.02
C SER A 85 3.55 -6.71 -19.51
N HIS A 86 2.25 -6.41 -19.44
CA HIS A 86 1.20 -7.34 -19.04
C HIS A 86 0.51 -8.02 -20.22
N ARG A 87 0.95 -7.77 -21.46
CA ARG A 87 0.32 -8.30 -22.69
C ARG A 87 0.13 -9.83 -22.69
N ASN A 88 1.03 -10.56 -22.03
CA ASN A 88 0.99 -12.03 -21.95
C ASN A 88 0.40 -12.55 -20.63
N LEU A 89 -0.07 -11.66 -19.75
CA LEU A 89 -0.71 -12.02 -18.49
C LEU A 89 -2.22 -11.99 -18.64
N THR A 90 -2.91 -12.89 -17.94
CA THR A 90 -4.34 -12.71 -17.72
C THR A 90 -4.56 -11.52 -16.79
N LYS A 91 -5.69 -10.81 -16.92
CA LYS A 91 -6.01 -9.64 -16.06
C LYS A 91 -5.89 -9.97 -14.58
N HIS A 92 -6.34 -11.15 -14.18
CA HIS A 92 -6.21 -11.64 -12.81
C HIS A 92 -4.74 -11.83 -12.37
N LYS A 93 -3.85 -12.28 -13.26
CA LYS A 93 -2.42 -12.38 -12.97
C LYS A 93 -1.75 -11.00 -12.90
N ALA A 94 -2.14 -10.07 -13.77
CA ALA A 94 -1.64 -8.69 -13.74
C ALA A 94 -1.96 -7.99 -12.41
N LEU A 95 -3.18 -8.16 -11.89
CA LEU A 95 -3.60 -7.59 -10.59
C LEU A 95 -2.90 -8.24 -9.38
N LYS A 96 -2.57 -9.53 -9.46
CA LYS A 96 -1.89 -10.26 -8.37
C LYS A 96 -0.39 -10.00 -8.28
N ASN A 97 0.19 -9.34 -9.28
CA ASN A 97 1.61 -9.03 -9.32
C ASN A 97 1.81 -7.50 -9.29
N PRO A 98 1.34 -6.80 -8.25
CA PRO A 98 1.54 -5.36 -8.16
C PRO A 98 3.04 -5.09 -8.12
N THR A 99 3.52 -4.40 -9.14
CA THR A 99 4.93 -4.13 -9.37
C THR A 99 5.50 -3.34 -8.20
N ARG A 100 6.48 -3.93 -7.49
CA ARG A 100 7.33 -3.25 -6.52
C ARG A 100 8.61 -2.78 -7.19
#